data_AF-A0A7Y3DLY7-F1
#
_entry.id   AF-A0A7Y3DLY7-F1
#
_cell.length_a   1.000
_cell.length_b   1.000
_cell.length_c   1.000
_cell.angle_alpha   90.00
_cell.angle_beta   90.00
_cell.angle_gamma   90.00
#
_symmetry.space_group_name_H-M   'P 1'
#
loop_
_entity.id
_entity.type
_entity.pdbx_description
1 polymer ?
#
loop_
_entity_poly.entity_id
_entity_poly.type
_entity_poly.pdbx_seq_one_letter_code
_entity_poly.pdbx_strand_id
1 'polypeptide(L)'
;HKPAPMSAFDAFFHLALIVTLRGTQIVVDYYTELLEEMKNRISSKISAVPNETYRLLWDNLPVWYRTRWLSEKFSRHNACLVADTYTSAWCGTLKYIDEADFIGTMAEGYSRIYLNIGVDQMAESVLEMIEKYDADGIVMHSNRSCKPYSLGQYDLQKIIRAKKEIPTLMIEADMVDERSFAEGQIETRIDAFMEILKQNHQPGKVK
;
A
#
# COMPACT_ATOMS: atom_id res chain seq x y z
N HIS A 1 1.45 14.32 2.71
CA HIS A 1 0.77 15.26 3.61
C HIS A 1 0.23 14.49 4.82
N LYS A 2 0.03 15.16 5.96
CA LYS A 2 -0.55 14.59 7.18
C LYS A 2 -1.66 15.52 7.68
N PRO A 3 -2.92 15.04 7.82
CA PRO A 3 -3.46 13.72 7.42
C PRO A 3 -3.33 13.42 5.92
N ALA A 4 -3.50 12.17 5.50
CA ALA A 4 -3.49 11.79 4.10
C ALA A 4 -4.76 12.26 3.37
N PRO A 5 -4.64 12.83 2.16
CA PRO A 5 -5.82 13.23 1.38
C PRO A 5 -6.53 12.04 0.75
N MET A 6 -5.88 10.87 0.64
CA MET A 6 -6.43 9.68 -0.01
C MET A 6 -5.85 8.42 0.65
N SER A 7 -6.64 7.37 0.75
CA SER A 7 -6.19 6.06 1.22
C SER A 7 -5.77 5.14 0.07
N ALA A 8 -5.00 4.10 0.36
CA ALA A 8 -4.67 3.04 -0.60
C ALA A 8 -5.93 2.36 -1.15
N PHE A 9 -6.98 2.23 -0.33
CA PHE A 9 -8.25 1.68 -0.78
C PHE A 9 -8.94 2.53 -1.84
N ASP A 10 -8.84 3.87 -1.74
CA ASP A 10 -9.30 4.78 -2.78
C ASP A 10 -8.40 4.67 -4.02
N ALA A 11 -7.08 4.61 -3.82
CA ALA A 11 -6.09 4.50 -4.90
C ALA A 11 -6.31 3.29 -5.81
N PHE A 12 -6.78 2.15 -5.28
CA PHE A 12 -7.13 0.98 -6.07
C PHE A 12 -8.22 1.21 -7.12
N PHE A 13 -9.15 2.15 -6.90
CA PHE A 13 -10.16 2.48 -7.89
C PHE A 13 -9.60 3.26 -9.07
N HIS A 14 -8.55 4.06 -8.83
CA HIS A 14 -7.88 4.84 -9.87
C HIS A 14 -6.93 4.00 -10.73
N LEU A 15 -6.65 2.75 -10.34
CA LEU A 15 -5.65 1.88 -10.98
C LEU A 15 -6.07 1.35 -12.36
N ALA A 16 -7.37 1.22 -12.62
CA ALA A 16 -7.87 0.65 -13.87
C ALA A 16 -7.34 1.40 -15.11
N LEU A 17 -7.14 2.71 -15.01
CA LEU A 17 -6.74 3.56 -16.12
C LEU A 17 -5.25 3.39 -16.48
N ILE A 18 -4.35 3.34 -15.49
CA ILE A 18 -2.93 3.03 -15.76
C ILE A 18 -2.71 1.59 -16.24
N VAL A 19 -3.68 0.70 -16.03
CA VAL A 19 -3.62 -0.67 -16.55
C VAL A 19 -4.11 -0.73 -18.00
N THR A 20 -5.26 -0.13 -18.31
CA THR A 20 -5.95 -0.34 -19.59
C THR A 20 -5.65 0.70 -20.66
N LEU A 21 -5.30 1.93 -20.26
CA LEU A 21 -5.17 3.07 -21.17
C LEU A 21 -3.78 3.75 -21.08
N ARG A 22 -2.79 3.08 -20.47
CA ARG A 22 -1.43 3.63 -20.34
C ARG A 22 -0.83 3.95 -21.71
N GLY A 23 -0.20 5.12 -21.80
CA GLY A 23 0.34 5.65 -23.05
C GLY A 23 -0.67 6.48 -23.86
N THR A 24 -1.87 6.74 -23.33
CA THR A 24 -2.84 7.65 -23.93
C THR A 24 -2.90 8.99 -23.20
N GLN A 25 -3.29 10.05 -23.92
CA GLN A 25 -3.50 11.38 -23.33
C GLN A 25 -4.61 11.36 -22.27
N ILE A 26 -5.65 10.54 -22.46
CA ILE A 26 -6.77 10.38 -21.50
C ILE A 26 -6.25 10.05 -20.10
N VAL A 27 -5.25 9.17 -20.00
CA VAL A 27 -4.68 8.79 -18.70
C VAL A 27 -3.84 9.90 -18.10
N VAL A 28 -3.10 10.65 -18.93
CA VAL A 28 -2.32 11.81 -18.48
C VAL A 28 -3.25 12.89 -17.93
N ASP A 29 -4.33 13.21 -18.63
CA ASP A 29 -5.32 14.21 -18.22
C ASP A 29 -5.98 13.78 -16.91
N TYR A 30 -6.43 12.52 -16.81
CA TYR A 30 -7.06 12.00 -15.61
C TYR A 30 -6.17 12.07 -14.37
N TYR A 31 -4.91 11.62 -14.46
CA TYR A 31 -4.01 11.67 -13.29
C TYR A 31 -3.54 13.09 -12.96
N THR A 32 -3.52 14.00 -13.95
CA THR A 32 -3.29 15.43 -13.71
C THR A 32 -4.45 16.03 -12.92
N GLU A 33 -5.68 15.77 -13.32
CA GLU A 33 -6.88 16.20 -12.59
C GLU A 33 -6.93 15.60 -11.18
N LEU A 34 -6.64 14.29 -11.04
CA LEU A 34 -6.58 13.63 -9.74
C LEU A 34 -5.52 14.25 -8.83
N LEU A 35 -4.36 14.62 -9.36
CA LEU A 35 -3.31 15.31 -8.60
C LEU A 35 -3.78 16.68 -8.12
N GLU A 36 -4.46 17.45 -8.97
CA GLU A 36 -5.05 18.74 -8.58
C GLU A 36 -6.14 18.56 -7.53
N GLU A 37 -6.98 17.53 -7.63
CA GLU A 37 -7.94 17.18 -6.58
C GLU A 37 -7.23 16.89 -5.25
N MET A 38 -6.14 16.12 -5.26
CA MET A 38 -5.37 15.84 -4.04
C MET A 38 -4.79 17.10 -3.41
N LYS A 39 -4.26 18.03 -4.23
CA LYS A 39 -3.78 19.34 -3.76
C LYS A 39 -4.92 20.16 -3.15
N ASN A 40 -6.09 20.17 -3.79
CA ASN A 40 -7.29 20.87 -3.30
C ASN A 40 -7.82 20.27 -1.99
N ARG A 41 -7.81 18.94 -1.85
CA ARG A 41 -8.17 18.26 -0.60
C ARG A 41 -7.21 18.64 0.53
N ILE A 42 -5.90 18.66 0.25
CA ILE A 42 -4.88 19.11 1.20
C ILE A 42 -5.14 20.57 1.64
N SER A 43 -5.31 21.50 0.70
CA SER A 43 -5.54 22.92 1.04
C SER A 43 -6.86 23.15 1.78
N SER A 44 -7.88 22.37 1.46
CA SER A 44 -9.21 22.41 2.09
C SER A 44 -9.30 21.59 3.37
N LYS A 45 -8.20 20.98 3.83
CA LYS A 45 -8.13 20.11 5.03
C LYS A 45 -9.10 18.92 4.98
N ILE A 46 -9.35 18.39 3.79
CA ILE A 46 -10.13 17.17 3.56
C ILE A 46 -9.17 15.98 3.59
N SER A 47 -9.32 15.12 4.58
CA SER A 47 -8.54 13.88 4.70
C SER A 47 -9.36 12.65 4.33
N ALA A 48 -8.69 11.54 4.05
CA ALA A 48 -9.35 10.24 3.87
C ALA A 48 -9.90 9.70 5.20
N VAL A 49 -9.15 9.92 6.30
CA VAL A 49 -9.56 9.58 7.66
C VAL A 49 -9.56 10.88 8.49
N PRO A 50 -10.72 11.35 9.00
CA PRO A 50 -10.82 12.65 9.67
C PRO A 50 -9.86 12.86 10.84
N ASN A 51 -9.69 11.84 11.68
CA ASN A 51 -8.85 11.89 12.88
C ASN A 51 -7.57 11.05 12.72
N GLU A 52 -6.99 10.97 11.51
CA GLU A 52 -5.83 10.12 11.22
C GLU A 52 -4.75 10.23 12.30
N THR A 53 -4.56 9.13 13.02
CA THR A 53 -3.56 8.99 14.09
C THR A 53 -2.52 7.93 13.74
N TYR A 54 -2.90 6.89 12.98
CA TYR A 54 -2.00 5.83 12.53
C TYR A 54 -1.91 5.80 11.00
N ARG A 55 -0.70 5.62 10.49
CA ARG A 55 -0.39 5.56 9.06
C ARG A 55 0.15 4.18 8.76
N LEU A 56 -0.50 3.47 7.84
CA LEU A 56 -0.18 2.08 7.54
C LEU A 56 0.13 1.91 6.06
N LEU A 57 0.96 0.94 5.73
CA LEU A 57 1.11 0.48 4.35
C LEU A 57 0.24 -0.75 4.11
N TRP A 58 -0.26 -0.87 2.89
CA TRP A 58 -0.90 -2.09 2.41
C TRP A 58 0.03 -2.84 1.45
N ASP A 59 0.24 -4.13 1.67
CA ASP A 59 0.98 -4.98 0.73
C ASP A 59 0.04 -5.94 0.00
N ASN A 60 0.27 -6.10 -1.31
CA ASN A 60 -0.49 -6.92 -2.27
C ASN A 60 -1.79 -6.27 -2.77
N LEU A 61 -2.52 -6.98 -3.62
CA LEU A 61 -3.84 -6.64 -4.16
C LEU A 61 -4.87 -6.41 -3.04
N PRO A 62 -5.94 -5.63 -3.25
CA PRO A 62 -7.03 -5.52 -2.29
C PRO A 62 -7.90 -6.77 -2.24
N VAL A 63 -8.63 -6.93 -1.14
CA VAL A 63 -9.78 -7.84 -1.04
C VAL A 63 -11.00 -7.09 -1.60
N TRP A 64 -11.26 -7.20 -2.90
CA TRP A 64 -12.16 -6.30 -3.63
C TRP A 64 -13.57 -6.22 -3.01
N TYR A 65 -14.18 -7.36 -2.72
CA TYR A 65 -15.53 -7.45 -2.13
C TYR A 65 -15.61 -7.00 -0.65
N ARG A 66 -14.47 -6.80 0.02
CA ARG A 66 -14.37 -6.33 1.42
C ARG A 66 -13.58 -5.03 1.58
N THR A 67 -13.23 -4.34 0.49
CA THR A 67 -12.43 -3.11 0.53
C THR A 67 -13.08 -2.04 1.40
N ARG A 68 -14.41 -1.85 1.28
CA ARG A 68 -15.16 -0.93 2.15
C ARG A 68 -15.12 -1.35 3.62
N TRP A 69 -15.34 -2.63 3.90
CA TRP A 69 -15.34 -3.16 5.27
C TRP A 69 -13.97 -2.97 5.93
N LEU A 70 -12.89 -3.28 5.21
CA LEU A 70 -11.52 -3.08 5.68
C LEU A 70 -11.23 -1.59 5.92
N SER A 71 -11.61 -0.72 4.98
CA SER A 71 -11.45 0.74 5.10
C SER A 71 -12.17 1.28 6.35
N GLU A 72 -13.42 0.91 6.55
CA GLU A 72 -14.19 1.31 7.74
C GLU A 72 -13.58 0.75 9.04
N LYS A 73 -13.11 -0.51 9.03
CA LYS A 73 -12.50 -1.13 10.22
C LYS A 73 -11.23 -0.41 10.65
N PHE A 74 -10.31 -0.11 9.73
CA PHE A 74 -9.10 0.67 10.03
C PHE A 74 -9.42 2.12 10.40
N SER A 75 -10.37 2.75 9.69
CA SER A 75 -10.79 4.13 9.99
C SER A 75 -11.40 4.28 11.38
N ARG A 76 -12.10 3.27 11.92
CA ARG A 76 -12.60 3.27 13.31
C ARG A 76 -11.48 3.33 14.35
N HIS A 77 -10.29 2.86 13.99
CA HIS A 77 -9.08 3.00 14.80
C HIS A 77 -8.26 4.24 14.46
N ASN A 78 -8.81 5.18 13.68
CA ASN A 78 -8.11 6.35 13.17
C ASN A 78 -6.87 6.00 12.31
N ALA A 79 -6.87 4.82 11.68
CA ALA A 79 -5.78 4.37 10.84
C ALA A 79 -6.07 4.59 9.35
N CYS A 80 -5.15 5.24 8.66
CA CYS A 80 -5.20 5.41 7.20
C CYS A 80 -4.14 4.51 6.54
N LEU A 81 -4.53 3.79 5.49
CA LEU A 81 -3.58 3.10 4.61
C LEU A 81 -3.03 4.15 3.64
N VAL A 82 -1.80 4.62 3.84
CA VAL A 82 -1.30 5.84 3.18
C VAL A 82 -0.54 5.58 1.88
N ALA A 83 -0.17 4.33 1.64
CA ALA A 83 0.40 3.85 0.38
C ALA A 83 0.30 2.32 0.30
N ASP A 84 0.51 1.77 -0.90
CA ASP A 84 0.51 0.34 -1.14
C ASP A 84 1.49 -0.10 -2.21
N THR A 85 1.95 -1.35 -2.12
CA THR A 85 2.94 -1.92 -3.05
C THR A 85 2.36 -2.17 -4.45
N TYR A 86 1.05 -2.34 -4.57
CA TYR A 86 0.39 -2.68 -5.82
C TYR A 86 0.31 -1.46 -6.76
N THR A 87 -0.36 -0.37 -6.37
CA THR A 87 -0.45 0.89 -7.13
C THR A 87 0.93 1.50 -7.41
N SER A 88 1.88 1.30 -6.49
CA SER A 88 3.26 1.75 -6.66
C SER A 88 4.03 0.95 -7.71
N ALA A 89 3.58 -0.28 -8.07
CA ALA A 89 4.29 -1.15 -9.00
C ALA A 89 4.40 -0.57 -10.42
N TRP A 90 3.49 0.33 -10.83
CA TRP A 90 3.57 1.03 -12.12
C TRP A 90 4.58 2.20 -12.13
N CYS A 91 4.99 2.66 -10.96
CA CYS A 91 5.92 3.79 -10.81
C CYS A 91 7.29 3.36 -10.27
N GLY A 92 7.43 2.13 -9.77
CA GLY A 92 8.66 1.64 -9.13
C GLY A 92 9.89 1.58 -10.06
N THR A 93 9.67 1.51 -11.37
CA THR A 93 10.74 1.46 -12.36
C THR A 93 11.09 2.82 -12.98
N LEU A 94 10.41 3.90 -12.59
CA LEU A 94 10.66 5.25 -13.14
C LEU A 94 12.12 5.71 -12.98
N LYS A 95 12.81 5.27 -11.90
CA LYS A 95 14.22 5.59 -11.66
C LYS A 95 15.20 4.99 -12.67
N TYR A 96 14.74 4.05 -13.50
CA TYR A 96 15.53 3.38 -14.54
C TYR A 96 15.19 3.87 -15.95
N ILE A 97 14.31 4.88 -16.08
CA ILE A 97 13.93 5.42 -17.38
C ILE A 97 15.02 6.34 -17.91
N ASP A 98 15.47 6.06 -19.13
CA ASP A 98 16.32 6.91 -19.96
C ASP A 98 15.59 7.25 -21.26
N GLU A 99 15.19 8.52 -21.42
CA GLU A 99 14.49 9.00 -22.61
C GLU A 99 15.33 8.88 -23.90
N ALA A 100 16.66 8.79 -23.80
CA ALA A 100 17.55 8.64 -24.93
C ALA A 100 17.68 7.18 -25.42
N ASP A 101 17.32 6.19 -24.58
CA ASP A 101 17.38 4.77 -24.92
C ASP A 101 16.01 4.10 -24.76
N PHE A 102 15.23 4.14 -25.84
CA PHE A 102 13.89 3.56 -25.86
C PHE A 102 13.88 2.05 -25.55
N ILE A 103 14.80 1.28 -26.15
CA ILE A 103 14.81 -0.19 -25.99
C ILE A 103 15.34 -0.58 -24.62
N GLY A 104 16.42 0.06 -24.16
CA GLY A 104 16.96 -0.15 -22.81
C GLY A 104 15.94 0.20 -21.74
N THR A 105 15.28 1.36 -21.86
CA THR A 105 14.20 1.77 -20.96
C THR A 105 13.05 0.78 -20.94
N MET A 106 12.63 0.26 -22.10
CA MET A 106 11.58 -0.75 -22.15
C MET A 106 12.02 -2.04 -21.45
N ALA A 107 13.26 -2.49 -21.68
CA ALA A 107 13.80 -3.69 -21.04
C ALA A 107 13.86 -3.54 -19.51
N GLU A 108 14.39 -2.42 -19.01
CA GLU A 108 14.48 -2.13 -17.58
C GLU A 108 13.09 -1.97 -16.95
N GLY A 109 12.21 -1.20 -17.59
CA GLY A 109 10.87 -0.90 -17.10
C GLY A 109 9.98 -2.13 -16.94
N TYR A 110 10.08 -3.10 -17.86
CA TYR A 110 9.26 -4.32 -17.83
C TYR A 110 9.91 -5.49 -17.08
N SER A 111 11.24 -5.57 -17.03
CA SER A 111 11.93 -6.67 -16.34
C SER A 111 12.05 -6.46 -14.83
N ARG A 112 12.03 -5.20 -14.35
CA ARG A 112 12.18 -4.87 -12.91
C ARG A 112 10.87 -4.57 -12.18
N ILE A 113 9.73 -4.98 -12.73
CA ILE A 113 8.46 -4.81 -12.03
C ILE A 113 8.51 -5.54 -10.68
N TYR A 114 7.77 -5.04 -9.69
CA TYR A 114 7.88 -5.47 -8.29
C TYR A 114 7.80 -7.00 -8.08
N LEU A 115 7.01 -7.71 -8.90
CA LEU A 115 6.85 -9.17 -8.81
C LEU A 115 7.96 -9.98 -9.49
N ASN A 116 8.87 -9.34 -10.23
CA ASN A 116 9.95 -10.00 -10.97
C ASN A 116 11.33 -9.71 -10.37
N ILE A 117 11.38 -9.12 -9.17
CA ILE A 117 12.61 -8.84 -8.42
C ILE A 117 12.72 -9.72 -7.17
N GLY A 118 13.91 -9.79 -6.59
CA GLY A 118 14.15 -10.57 -5.37
C GLY A 118 13.48 -9.96 -4.13
N VAL A 119 13.22 -10.80 -3.13
CA VAL A 119 12.59 -10.38 -1.86
C VAL A 119 13.40 -9.29 -1.14
N ASP A 120 14.73 -9.28 -1.27
CA ASP A 120 15.57 -8.22 -0.71
C ASP A 120 15.25 -6.84 -1.31
N GLN A 121 15.07 -6.77 -2.63
CA GLN A 121 14.72 -5.53 -3.33
C GLN A 121 13.27 -5.13 -3.10
N MET A 122 12.36 -6.11 -2.95
CA MET A 122 10.99 -5.84 -2.49
C MET A 122 11.02 -5.20 -1.10
N ALA A 123 11.83 -5.74 -0.18
CA ALA A 123 11.98 -5.21 1.17
C ALA A 123 12.56 -3.80 1.18
N GLU A 124 13.58 -3.52 0.36
CA GLU A 124 14.10 -2.16 0.17
C GLU A 124 13.01 -1.19 -0.28
N SER A 125 12.21 -1.58 -1.27
CA SER A 125 11.11 -0.75 -1.77
C SER A 125 10.08 -0.46 -0.67
N VAL A 126 9.74 -1.46 0.15
CA VAL A 126 8.82 -1.28 1.28
C VAL A 126 9.43 -0.40 2.37
N LEU A 127 10.73 -0.53 2.66
CA LEU A 127 11.45 0.33 3.61
C LEU A 127 11.48 1.79 3.17
N GLU A 128 11.75 2.05 1.89
CA GLU A 128 11.65 3.38 1.29
C GLU A 128 10.23 3.96 1.44
N MET A 129 9.19 3.13 1.24
CA MET A 129 7.80 3.56 1.46
C MET A 129 7.49 3.86 2.92
N ILE A 130 7.98 3.03 3.87
CA ILE A 130 7.80 3.27 5.31
C ILE A 130 8.36 4.64 5.67
N GLU A 131 9.56 4.96 5.21
CA GLU A 131 10.21 6.25 5.47
C GLU A 131 9.48 7.41 4.77
N LYS A 132 9.20 7.28 3.47
CA LYS A 132 8.57 8.32 2.66
C LYS A 132 7.18 8.72 3.19
N TYR A 133 6.40 7.75 3.64
CA TYR A 133 5.04 7.97 4.10
C TYR A 133 4.93 8.10 5.62
N ASP A 134 6.04 7.97 6.36
CA ASP A 134 6.12 7.89 7.82
C ASP A 134 5.05 6.92 8.37
N ALA A 135 5.17 5.66 7.95
CA ALA A 135 4.23 4.60 8.30
C ALA A 135 4.61 3.93 9.62
N ASP A 136 3.59 3.68 10.44
CA ASP A 136 3.67 3.09 11.77
C ASP A 136 3.61 1.56 11.74
N GLY A 137 3.11 0.98 10.65
CA GLY A 137 3.01 -0.46 10.47
C GLY A 137 2.58 -0.87 9.07
N ILE A 138 2.55 -2.18 8.83
CA ILE A 138 2.19 -2.76 7.52
C ILE A 138 1.11 -3.81 7.68
N VAL A 139 0.11 -3.73 6.80
CA VAL A 139 -0.92 -4.75 6.62
C VAL A 139 -0.61 -5.50 5.33
N MET A 140 -0.26 -6.77 5.45
CA MET A 140 0.10 -7.66 4.35
C MET A 140 -1.08 -8.57 4.03
N HIS A 141 -1.59 -8.51 2.81
CA HIS A 141 -2.60 -9.45 2.34
C HIS A 141 -1.91 -10.68 1.75
N SER A 142 -1.95 -11.80 2.46
CA SER A 142 -1.59 -13.12 1.93
C SER A 142 -2.74 -13.62 1.07
N ASN A 143 -2.69 -13.21 -0.19
CA ASN A 143 -3.68 -13.54 -1.20
C ASN A 143 -3.52 -14.99 -1.63
N ARG A 144 -4.59 -15.78 -1.50
CA ARG A 144 -4.61 -17.20 -1.87
C ARG A 144 -4.33 -17.41 -3.35
N SER A 145 -4.81 -16.53 -4.22
CA SER A 145 -4.64 -16.61 -5.67
C SER A 145 -3.30 -16.05 -6.17
N CYS A 146 -2.81 -14.93 -5.62
CA CYS A 146 -1.60 -14.28 -6.13
C CYS A 146 -0.32 -14.84 -5.47
N LYS A 147 0.14 -16.02 -5.91
CA LYS A 147 1.34 -16.67 -5.37
C LYS A 147 2.62 -15.83 -5.45
N PRO A 148 2.91 -15.10 -6.55
CA PRO A 148 4.14 -14.31 -6.64
C PRO A 148 4.26 -13.24 -5.55
N TYR A 149 3.15 -12.57 -5.21
CA TYR A 149 3.13 -11.67 -4.06
C TYR A 149 3.25 -12.45 -2.74
N SER A 150 2.38 -13.45 -2.52
CA SER A 150 2.17 -14.02 -1.19
C SER A 150 3.27 -14.95 -0.69
N LEU A 151 4.04 -15.59 -1.58
CA LEU A 151 5.07 -16.57 -1.17
C LEU A 151 6.24 -15.94 -0.42
N GLY A 152 6.68 -14.74 -0.82
CA GLY A 152 7.82 -14.05 -0.20
C GLY A 152 7.46 -13.23 1.05
N GLN A 153 6.17 -13.09 1.38
CA GLN A 153 5.72 -12.15 2.42
C GLN A 153 6.25 -12.47 3.82
N TYR A 154 6.45 -13.73 4.16
CA TYR A 154 7.03 -14.09 5.46
C TYR A 154 8.49 -13.64 5.59
N ASP A 155 9.27 -13.75 4.53
CA ASP A 155 10.67 -13.31 4.55
C ASP A 155 10.76 -11.78 4.47
N LEU A 156 9.92 -11.15 3.64
CA LEU A 156 9.72 -9.70 3.63
C LEU A 156 9.39 -9.16 5.03
N GLN A 157 8.45 -9.82 5.72
CA GLN A 157 8.05 -9.47 7.09
C GLN A 157 9.23 -9.55 8.07
N LYS A 158 10.06 -10.60 7.99
CA LYS A 158 11.26 -10.75 8.84
C LYS A 158 12.26 -9.64 8.57
N ILE A 159 12.56 -9.34 7.30
CA ILE A 159 13.52 -8.30 6.91
C ILE A 159 13.07 -6.93 7.43
N ILE A 160 11.80 -6.59 7.25
CA ILE A 160 11.25 -5.30 7.70
C ILE A 160 11.32 -5.17 9.22
N ARG A 161 10.90 -6.20 9.95
CA ARG A 161 10.95 -6.19 11.42
C ARG A 161 12.39 -6.07 11.93
N ALA A 162 13.34 -6.77 11.31
CA ALA A 162 14.76 -6.69 11.69
C ALA A 162 15.37 -5.31 11.42
N LYS A 163 14.92 -4.59 10.40
CA LYS A 163 15.50 -3.30 10.00
C LYS A 163 14.82 -2.07 10.61
N LYS A 164 13.52 -2.12 10.91
CA LYS A 164 12.72 -0.95 11.34
C LYS A 164 11.91 -1.15 12.61
N GLU A 165 11.84 -2.36 13.15
CA GLU A 165 11.05 -2.70 14.34
C GLU A 165 9.56 -2.29 14.27
N ILE A 166 9.04 -2.08 13.05
CA ILE A 166 7.63 -1.71 12.88
C ILE A 166 6.72 -2.95 12.97
N PRO A 167 5.55 -2.85 13.62
CA PRO A 167 4.55 -3.90 13.63
C PRO A 167 4.05 -4.24 12.22
N THR A 168 3.76 -5.53 12.02
CA THR A 168 3.17 -6.01 10.76
C THR A 168 2.05 -7.00 11.04
N LEU A 169 0.99 -6.93 10.23
CA LEU A 169 -0.20 -7.77 10.28
C LEU A 169 -0.32 -8.58 8.99
N MET A 170 -0.56 -9.88 9.09
CA MET A 170 -0.88 -10.74 7.93
C MET A 170 -2.37 -11.08 7.93
N ILE A 171 -3.04 -10.75 6.83
CA ILE A 171 -4.44 -11.12 6.55
C ILE A 171 -4.43 -12.17 5.45
N GLU A 172 -4.99 -13.34 5.73
CA GLU A 172 -5.17 -14.40 4.73
C GLU A 172 -6.57 -14.27 4.13
N ALA A 173 -6.63 -14.08 2.80
CA ALA A 173 -7.88 -13.98 2.06
C ALA A 173 -7.65 -14.30 0.57
N ASP A 174 -8.72 -14.29 -0.21
CA ASP A 174 -8.62 -14.18 -1.66
C ASP A 174 -9.10 -12.80 -2.10
N MET A 175 -8.54 -12.28 -3.18
CA MET A 175 -8.91 -10.97 -3.73
C MET A 175 -10.36 -10.90 -4.23
N VAL A 176 -10.95 -12.00 -4.69
CA VAL A 176 -12.31 -12.04 -5.25
C VAL A 176 -13.19 -13.17 -4.69
N ASP A 177 -12.60 -14.24 -4.17
CA ASP A 177 -13.35 -15.39 -3.62
C ASP A 177 -13.70 -15.19 -2.13
N GLU A 178 -14.97 -14.84 -1.88
CA GLU A 178 -15.50 -14.59 -0.54
C GLU A 178 -15.40 -15.79 0.43
N ARG A 179 -15.32 -17.02 -0.10
CA ARG A 179 -15.21 -18.23 0.73
C ARG A 179 -13.89 -18.29 1.50
N SER A 180 -12.91 -17.50 1.07
CA SER A 180 -11.60 -17.40 1.70
C SER A 180 -11.53 -16.27 2.73
N PHE A 181 -12.64 -15.63 3.12
CA PHE A 181 -12.64 -14.52 4.08
C PHE A 181 -13.25 -14.90 5.44
N ALA A 182 -12.41 -15.13 6.43
CA ALA A 182 -12.84 -15.37 7.80
C ALA A 182 -13.00 -14.04 8.57
N GLU A 183 -14.12 -13.33 8.35
CA GLU A 183 -14.35 -11.97 8.87
C GLU A 183 -14.05 -11.81 10.37
N GLY A 184 -14.63 -12.65 11.24
CA GLY A 184 -14.41 -12.53 12.69
C GLY A 184 -12.96 -12.78 13.13
N GLN A 185 -12.25 -13.66 12.44
CA GLN A 185 -10.82 -13.90 12.71
C GLN A 185 -9.98 -12.69 12.26
N ILE A 186 -10.24 -12.18 11.06
CA ILE A 186 -9.55 -11.02 10.50
C ILE A 186 -9.81 -9.79 11.37
N GLU A 187 -11.05 -9.58 11.80
CA GLU A 187 -11.44 -8.52 12.72
C GLU A 187 -10.62 -8.55 14.01
N THR A 188 -10.57 -9.71 14.67
CA THR A 188 -9.81 -9.88 15.93
C THR A 188 -8.32 -9.60 15.73
N ARG A 189 -7.75 -10.03 14.59
CA ARG A 189 -6.34 -9.77 14.27
C ARG A 189 -6.07 -8.29 14.00
N ILE A 190 -6.97 -7.58 13.31
CA ILE A 190 -6.86 -6.13 13.09
C ILE A 190 -6.92 -5.40 14.43
N ASP A 191 -7.87 -5.74 15.30
CA ASP A 191 -8.01 -5.08 16.60
C ASP A 191 -6.76 -5.28 17.47
N ALA A 192 -6.25 -6.51 17.55
CA ALA A 192 -5.01 -6.80 18.27
C ALA A 192 -3.80 -6.04 17.69
N PHE A 193 -3.70 -5.94 16.36
CA PHE A 193 -2.64 -5.19 15.69
C PHE A 193 -2.70 -3.69 16.01
N MET A 194 -3.90 -3.11 16.01
CA MET A 194 -4.08 -1.69 16.37
C MET A 194 -3.76 -1.41 17.84
N GLU A 195 -4.03 -2.35 18.75
CA GLU A 195 -3.60 -2.23 20.15
C GLU A 195 -2.07 -2.22 20.31
N ILE A 196 -1.34 -3.03 19.53
CA ILE A 196 0.13 -3.01 19.51
C ILE A 196 0.64 -1.63 19.04
N LEU A 197 0.05 -1.08 17.98
CA LEU A 197 0.42 0.25 17.48
C LEU A 197 0.14 1.36 18.50
N LYS A 198 -1.00 1.30 19.20
CA LYS A 198 -1.35 2.22 20.29
C LYS A 198 -0.30 2.20 21.40
N GLN A 199 0.16 1.03 21.81
CA GLN A 199 1.19 0.88 22.84
C GLN A 199 2.55 1.45 22.41
N ASN A 200 2.92 1.27 21.14
CA ASN A 200 4.18 1.81 20.60
C ASN A 200 4.14 3.34 20.41
N HIS A 201 2.94 3.93 20.26
CA HIS A 201 2.75 5.38 20.13
C HIS A 201 2.74 6.14 21.45
N GLN A 202 2.74 5.47 22.61
CA GLN A 202 2.73 6.18 23.89
C GLN A 202 4.07 6.89 24.15
N PRO A 203 4.05 8.17 24.59
CA PRO A 203 5.26 8.94 24.85
C PRO A 203 6.05 8.30 26.00
N GLY A 204 7.19 7.67 25.68
CA GLY A 204 8.06 7.02 26.66
C GLY A 204 8.92 5.87 26.12
N LYS A 205 8.60 5.32 24.94
CA LYS A 205 9.52 4.42 24.21
C LYS A 205 10.24 5.22 23.13
N VAL A 206 11.53 5.44 23.35
CA VAL A 206 12.46 6.08 22.41
C VAL A 206 12.50 5.24 21.12
N LYS A 207 12.37 5.90 19.97
CA LYS A 207 12.61 5.32 18.63
C LYS A 207 14.07 4.86 18.50
#